data_AF-A0A179D644-F1
#
_entry.id   AF-A0A179D644-F1
#
_cell.length_a   1.000
_cell.length_b   1.000
_cell.length_c   1.000
_cell.angle_alpha   90.00
_cell.angle_beta   90.00
_cell.angle_gamma   90.00
#
_symmetry.space_group_name_H-M   'P 1'
#
loop_
_entity.id
_entity.type
_entity.pdbx_description
1 polymer ?
#
loop_
_entity_poly.entity_id
_entity_poly.type
_entity_poly.pdbx_seq_one_letter_code
_entity_poly.pdbx_strand_id
1 'polypeptide(L)'
;MFYIGNFTVHLEAKDFYVRKEKVLIFDSPLFRELVARDLKVLILENNRKVLVAYKEKEKLRPNLRSLVISRPVILYPKKVPAPLKLILDRSNSNIWLVYKNEKVSLAQIM
;
A
#
# COMPACT_ATOMS: atom_id res chain seq x y z
N MET A 1 11.91 -2.87 -2.88
CA MET A 1 11.36 -3.67 -4.00
C MET A 1 11.11 -5.08 -3.50
N PHE A 2 10.00 -5.71 -3.89
CA PHE A 2 9.70 -7.12 -3.60
C PHE A 2 8.68 -7.66 -4.60
N TYR A 3 8.47 -8.98 -4.59
CA TYR A 3 7.59 -9.67 -5.53
C TYR A 3 6.29 -10.14 -4.87
N ILE A 4 5.20 -10.12 -5.63
CA ILE A 4 3.89 -10.69 -5.28
C ILE A 4 3.37 -11.43 -6.51
N GLY A 5 3.44 -12.77 -6.52
CA GLY A 5 3.12 -13.54 -7.73
C GLY A 5 4.00 -13.09 -8.92
N ASN A 6 3.36 -12.77 -10.04
CA ASN A 6 4.02 -12.27 -11.25
C ASN A 6 4.31 -10.75 -11.22
N PHE A 7 3.91 -10.07 -10.15
CA PHE A 7 4.06 -8.62 -10.02
C PHE A 7 5.35 -8.27 -9.26
N THR A 8 6.04 -7.25 -9.78
CA THR A 8 7.14 -6.58 -9.09
C THR A 8 6.60 -5.30 -8.46
N VAL A 9 6.81 -5.15 -7.14
CA VAL A 9 6.33 -4.00 -6.37
C VAL A 9 7.50 -3.15 -5.89
N HIS A 10 7.47 -1.89 -6.28
CA HIS A 10 8.38 -0.85 -5.82
C HIS A 10 7.61 0.08 -4.87
N LEU A 11 8.16 0.26 -3.67
CA LEU A 11 7.68 1.22 -2.68
C LEU A 11 8.74 2.31 -2.56
N GLU A 12 8.32 3.54 -2.78
CA GLU A 12 9.13 4.75 -2.63
C GLU A 12 8.39 5.67 -1.67
N ALA A 13 9.09 6.24 -0.70
CA ALA A 13 8.55 7.28 0.16
C ALA A 13 9.62 8.35 0.33
N LYS A 14 9.21 9.60 0.51
CA LYS A 14 10.15 10.71 0.73
C LYS A 14 10.90 10.52 2.04
N ASP A 15 10.19 10.11 3.08
CA ASP A 15 10.76 9.81 4.38
C ASP A 15 9.88 8.84 5.17
N PHE A 16 10.54 8.11 6.07
CA PHE A 16 9.92 7.24 7.05
C PHE A 16 10.24 7.77 8.44
N TYR A 17 9.23 7.91 9.28
CA TYR A 17 9.42 8.31 10.67
C TYR A 17 8.58 7.46 11.60
N VAL A 18 9.10 7.28 12.82
CA VAL A 18 8.39 6.54 13.86
C VAL A 18 7.57 7.52 14.67
N ARG A 19 6.25 7.33 14.68
CA ARG A 19 5.35 8.06 15.58
C ARG A 19 5.12 7.22 16.84
N LYS A 20 5.37 7.81 18.00
CA LYS A 20 4.90 7.24 19.28
C LYS A 20 3.40 7.42 19.36
N GLU A 21 2.67 6.33 19.56
CA GLU A 21 1.23 6.39 19.81
C GLU A 21 0.99 6.74 21.28
N LYS A 22 0.15 7.74 21.55
CA LYS A 22 -0.29 8.08 22.91
C LYS A 22 -1.58 7.33 23.21
N VAL A 23 -1.55 6.46 24.20
CA VAL A 23 -2.76 5.81 24.72
C VAL A 23 -3.05 6.42 26.08
N LEU A 24 -4.20 7.08 26.21
CA LEU A 24 -4.65 7.68 27.48
C LEU A 24 -3.57 8.58 28.14
N ILE A 25 -2.85 9.38 27.34
CA ILE A 25 -1.81 10.34 27.79
C ILE A 25 -0.48 9.67 28.20
N PHE A 26 -0.43 8.35 28.33
CA PHE A 26 0.83 7.63 28.58
C PHE A 26 1.60 7.37 27.28
N ASP A 27 2.88 7.71 27.28
CA ASP A 27 3.81 7.32 26.23
C ASP A 27 4.09 5.83 26.36
N SER A 28 3.50 4.99 25.49
CA SER A 28 3.80 3.56 25.47
C SER A 28 4.98 3.28 24.53
N PRO A 29 6.14 2.83 25.04
CA PRO A 29 7.27 2.45 24.18
C PRO A 29 6.98 1.24 23.29
N LEU A 30 5.91 0.50 23.58
CA LEU A 30 5.47 -0.70 22.84
C LEU A 30 4.70 -0.37 21.54
N PHE A 31 4.15 0.84 21.40
CA PHE A 31 3.36 1.24 20.23
C PHE A 31 4.11 2.30 19.41
N ARG A 32 5.07 1.83 18.62
CA ARG A 32 5.78 2.63 17.62
C ARG A 32 5.15 2.34 16.25
N GLU A 33 4.44 3.32 15.69
CA GLU A 33 3.92 3.22 14.33
C GLU A 33 4.96 3.77 13.34
N LEU A 34 5.29 2.98 12.31
CA LEU A 34 6.07 3.49 11.18
C LEU A 34 5.13 4.29 10.28
N VAL A 35 5.51 5.50 9.92
CA VAL A 35 4.71 6.36 9.02
C VAL A 35 5.55 6.72 7.82
N ALA A 36 5.00 6.53 6.63
CA ALA A 36 5.59 6.95 5.36
C ALA A 36 4.93 8.25 4.87
N ARG A 37 5.73 9.20 4.41
CA ARG A 37 5.26 10.41 3.70
C ARG A 37 5.54 10.31 2.20
N ASP A 38 4.63 10.88 1.41
CA ASP A 38 4.65 10.87 -0.05
C ASP A 38 4.90 9.46 -0.60
N LEU A 39 4.16 8.48 -0.07
CA LEU A 39 4.29 7.08 -0.43
C LEU A 39 3.78 6.86 -1.86
N LYS A 40 4.67 6.37 -2.72
CA LYS A 40 4.38 5.94 -4.08
C LYS A 40 4.58 4.44 -4.19
N VAL A 41 3.59 3.78 -4.77
CA VAL A 41 3.61 2.36 -5.09
C VAL A 41 3.62 2.22 -6.60
N LEU A 42 4.67 1.62 -7.13
CA LEU A 42 4.76 1.24 -8.53
C LEU A 42 4.67 -0.28 -8.62
N ILE A 43 3.71 -0.76 -9.41
CA ILE A 43 3.50 -2.17 -9.66
C ILE A 43 3.79 -2.42 -11.14
N LEU A 44 4.64 -3.40 -11.40
CA LEU A 44 5.04 -3.84 -12.72
C LEU A 44 4.65 -5.32 -12.92
N GLU A 45 4.29 -5.68 -14.14
CA GLU A 45 4.15 -7.06 -14.58
C GLU A 45 4.97 -7.23 -15.87
N ASN A 46 5.85 -8.24 -15.93
CA ASN A 46 6.75 -8.44 -17.08
C ASN A 46 7.49 -7.15 -17.50
N ASN A 47 7.98 -6.39 -16.51
CA ASN A 47 8.64 -5.09 -16.66
C ASN A 47 7.77 -3.97 -17.28
N ARG A 48 6.46 -4.19 -17.46
CA ARG A 48 5.50 -3.17 -17.90
C ARG A 48 4.81 -2.57 -16.69
N LYS A 49 4.62 -1.25 -16.71
CA LYS A 49 3.90 -0.53 -15.66
C LYS A 49 2.42 -0.86 -15.71
N VAL A 50 1.87 -1.34 -14.59
CA VAL A 50 0.46 -1.76 -14.50
C VAL A 50 -0.35 -0.90 -13.56
N LEU A 51 0.22 -0.49 -12.44
CA LEU A 51 -0.43 0.38 -11.47
C LEU A 51 0.59 1.34 -10.88
N VAL A 52 0.20 2.61 -10.74
CA VAL A 52 0.91 3.55 -9.87
C VAL A 52 -0.10 4.14 -8.91
N ALA A 53 0.15 3.97 -7.62
CA ALA A 53 -0.65 4.53 -6.56
C ALA A 53 0.18 5.52 -5.74
N TYR A 54 -0.47 6.55 -5.24
CA TYR A 54 0.14 7.59 -4.42
C TYR A 54 -0.67 7.83 -3.16
N LYS A 55 0.03 8.09 -2.06
CA LYS A 55 -0.54 8.45 -0.78
C LYS A 55 0.38 9.42 -0.05
N GLU A 56 -0.11 10.61 0.23
CA GLU A 56 0.64 11.64 0.97
C GLU A 56 1.14 11.15 2.33
N LYS A 57 0.34 10.34 3.04
CA LYS A 57 0.69 9.79 4.34
C LYS A 57 0.03 8.46 4.58
N GLU A 58 0.82 7.43 4.91
CA GLU A 58 0.32 6.11 5.28
C GLU A 58 0.99 5.62 6.56
N LYS A 59 0.19 5.04 7.46
CA LYS A 59 0.68 4.31 8.61
C LYS A 59 1.01 2.89 8.19
N LEU A 60 2.27 2.50 8.30
CA LEU A 60 2.74 1.17 8.01
C LEU A 60 2.79 0.37 9.31
N ARG A 61 2.00 -0.70 9.37
CA ARG A 61 2.14 -1.68 10.45
C ARG A 61 3.33 -2.59 10.13
N PRO A 62 4.13 -3.01 11.12
CA PRO A 62 5.26 -3.92 10.94
C PRO A 62 4.86 -5.37 10.58
N ASN A 63 3.71 -5.57 9.92
CA ASN A 63 3.30 -6.87 9.43
C ASN A 63 3.95 -7.13 8.06
N LEU A 64 4.94 -8.03 8.04
CA LEU A 64 5.70 -8.36 6.83
C LEU A 64 4.90 -9.15 5.77
N ARG A 65 3.69 -9.63 6.11
CA ARG A 65 2.87 -10.49 5.23
C ARG A 65 1.92 -9.71 4.33
N SER A 66 1.42 -8.58 4.80
CA SER A 66 0.45 -7.77 4.04
C SER A 66 0.67 -6.31 4.33
N LEU A 67 0.74 -5.52 3.25
CA LEU A 67 0.75 -4.07 3.35
C LEU A 67 -0.59 -3.51 2.86
N VAL A 68 -1.26 -2.74 3.71
CA VAL A 68 -2.52 -2.07 3.40
C VAL A 68 -2.26 -0.58 3.27
N ILE A 69 -2.71 0.01 2.18
CA ILE A 69 -2.60 1.44 1.91
C ILE A 69 -4.00 1.99 1.78
N SER A 70 -4.32 2.97 2.63
CA SER A 70 -5.68 3.45 2.83
C SER A 70 -5.99 4.62 1.92
N ARG A 71 -7.06 4.53 1.12
CA ARG A 71 -7.53 5.54 0.17
C ARG A 71 -6.38 6.14 -0.67
N PRO A 72 -5.61 5.33 -1.41
CA PRO A 72 -4.59 5.85 -2.30
C PRO A 72 -5.23 6.50 -3.54
N VAL A 73 -4.53 7.46 -4.12
CA VAL A 73 -4.85 8.01 -5.44
C VAL A 73 -4.17 7.15 -6.49
N ILE A 74 -4.90 6.71 -7.51
CA ILE A 74 -4.31 5.98 -8.63
C ILE A 74 -3.84 6.99 -9.67
N LEU A 75 -2.53 7.03 -9.90
CA LEU A 75 -1.88 7.88 -10.90
C LEU A 75 -1.84 7.20 -12.28
N TYR A 76 -1.82 5.86 -12.30
CA TYR A 76 -1.84 5.07 -13.53
C TYR A 76 -2.48 3.70 -13.28
N PRO A 77 -3.29 3.19 -14.22
CA PRO A 77 -3.82 3.91 -15.38
C PRO A 77 -4.93 4.88 -14.93
N LYS A 78 -5.07 6.03 -15.60
CA LYS A 78 -6.04 7.09 -15.21
C LYS A 78 -7.51 6.63 -15.19
N LYS A 79 -7.82 5.53 -15.88
CA LYS A 79 -9.15 4.93 -15.97
C LYS A 79 -9.56 4.15 -14.71
N VAL A 80 -8.60 3.76 -13.86
CA VAL A 80 -8.89 3.00 -12.65
C VAL A 80 -9.27 3.97 -11.52
N PRO A 81 -10.49 3.86 -10.95
CA PRO A 81 -10.92 4.73 -9.88
C PRO A 81 -10.07 4.53 -8.62
N ALA A 82 -10.02 5.54 -7.76
CA ALA A 82 -9.30 5.46 -6.49
C ALA A 82 -9.98 4.43 -5.55
N PRO A 83 -9.29 3.37 -5.12
CA PRO A 83 -9.86 2.39 -4.20
C PRO A 83 -9.90 2.96 -2.77
N LEU A 84 -10.75 2.39 -1.93
CA LEU A 84 -10.73 2.64 -0.49
C LEU A 84 -9.50 2.04 0.18
N LYS A 85 -8.99 0.91 -0.34
CA LYS A 85 -7.75 0.28 0.12
C LYS A 85 -7.04 -0.39 -1.05
N LEU A 86 -5.72 -0.25 -1.09
CA LEU A 86 -4.83 -1.10 -1.88
C LEU A 86 -4.17 -2.09 -0.92
N ILE A 87 -4.35 -3.38 -1.14
CA ILE A 87 -3.78 -4.43 -0.31
C ILE A 87 -2.75 -5.19 -1.12
N LEU A 88 -1.51 -5.16 -0.65
CA LEU A 88 -0.38 -5.91 -1.18
C LEU A 88 -0.22 -7.16 -0.29
N ASP A 89 -0.88 -8.25 -0.67
CA ASP A 89 -0.94 -9.49 0.11
C ASP A 89 0.13 -10.47 -0.39
N ARG A 90 1.26 -10.51 0.31
CA ARG A 90 2.38 -11.41 -0.04
C ARG A 90 2.08 -12.86 0.30
N SER A 91 1.25 -13.11 1.31
CA SER A 91 0.90 -14.48 1.72
C SER A 91 0.07 -15.18 0.68
N ASN A 92 -0.91 -14.48 0.10
CA ASN A 92 -1.76 -15.03 -0.96
C ASN A 92 -1.25 -14.71 -2.38
N SER A 93 -0.04 -14.14 -2.50
CA SER A 93 0.55 -13.70 -3.77
C SER A 93 -0.42 -12.88 -4.63
N ASN A 94 -1.17 -11.97 -4.00
CA ASN A 94 -2.23 -11.23 -4.68
C ASN A 94 -2.24 -9.74 -4.29
N ILE A 95 -2.71 -8.90 -5.21
CA ILE A 95 -2.85 -7.46 -5.03
C ILE A 95 -4.33 -7.13 -5.18
N TRP A 96 -4.92 -6.53 -4.16
CA TRP A 96 -6.34 -6.22 -4.15
C TRP A 96 -6.61 -4.73 -4.17
N LEU A 97 -7.54 -4.32 -5.03
CA LEU A 97 -8.17 -3.02 -5.04
C LEU A 97 -9.53 -3.17 -4.37
N VAL A 98 -9.70 -2.56 -3.20
CA VAL A 98 -10.95 -2.64 -2.41
C VAL A 98 -11.74 -1.36 -2.62
N TYR A 99 -12.93 -1.49 -3.17
CA TYR A 99 -13.91 -0.42 -3.34
C TYR A 99 -15.05 -0.59 -2.33
N LYS A 100 -16.06 0.29 -2.37
CA LYS A 100 -17.16 0.30 -1.39
C LYS A 100 -17.94 -1.01 -1.36
N ASN A 101 -18.17 -1.61 -2.53
CA ASN A 101 -19.06 -2.77 -2.71
C ASN A 101 -18.34 -4.01 -3.26
N GLU A 102 -17.06 -3.89 -3.61
CA GLU A 102 -16.34 -4.94 -4.29
C GLU A 102 -14.86 -4.96 -3.88
N LYS A 103 -14.27 -6.15 -3.97
CA LYS A 103 -12.85 -6.37 -3.81
C LYS A 103 -12.38 -7.08 -5.07
N VAL A 104 -11.55 -6.38 -5.85
CA VAL A 104 -11.13 -6.83 -7.17
C VAL A 104 -9.64 -7.13 -7.14
N SER A 105 -9.25 -8.28 -7.70
CA SER A 105 -7.84 -8.60 -7.89
C SER A 105 -7.25 -7.72 -9.00
N LEU A 106 -6.04 -7.22 -8.81
CA LEU A 106 -5.34 -6.46 -9.84
C LEU A 106 -5.21 -7.27 -11.14
N ALA A 107 -5.02 -8.58 -11.03
CA ALA A 107 -4.93 -9.49 -12.18
C ALA A 107 -6.24 -9.63 -12.96
N GLN A 108 -7.38 -9.18 -12.42
CA GLN A 108 -8.69 -9.20 -13.11
C GLN A 108 -9.02 -7.87 -13.82
N ILE A 109 -8.29 -6.80 -13.50
CA ILE A 109 -8.52 -5.45 -14.07
C ILE A 109 -7.64 -5.21 -15.30
N MET A 110 -6.58 -6.01 -15.45
CA MET A 110 -5.65 -5.99 -16.57
C MET A 110 -6.11 -6.91 -17.70
#